data_AF-A0A0B7B3N8-F1
#
_entry.id   AF-A0A0B7B3N8-F1
#
_cell.length_a   1.000
_cell.length_b   1.000
_cell.length_c   1.000
_cell.angle_alpha   90.00
_cell.angle_beta   90.00
_cell.angle_gamma   90.00
#
_symmetry.space_group_name_H-M   'P 1'
#
loop_
_entity.id
_entity.type
_entity.pdbx_description
1 polymer ?
#
loop_
_entity_poly.entity_id
_entity_poly.type
_entity_poly.pdbx_seq_one_letter_code
_entity_poly.pdbx_strand_id
1 'polypeptide(L)'
;MLEDKAKVIPVMVALRCRPLIEKEVKEGCQPCLQVIPGEPQIILGKDRAFTYDFAFGPTDPQVEVYSKACSKLIQSIFKGYNATILAYGQTGSGKTFTMGGGYEASLEADEEDMGV
;
A
#
# COMPACT_ATOMS: atom_id res chain seq x y z
N MET A 1 19.25 39.19 -2.02
CA MET A 1 19.60 37.80 -1.67
C MET A 1 18.29 37.12 -1.29
N LEU A 2 17.72 36.35 -2.22
CA LEU A 2 16.50 35.59 -1.96
C LEU A 2 16.93 34.29 -1.28
N GLU A 3 16.43 34.09 -0.07
CA GLU A 3 16.78 32.95 0.77
C GLU A 3 16.42 31.63 0.07
N ASP A 4 17.43 30.78 -0.12
CA ASP A 4 17.25 29.38 -0.49
C ASP A 4 16.48 28.67 0.63
N LYS A 5 15.15 28.75 0.61
CA LYS A 5 14.30 27.86 1.39
C LYS A 5 14.58 26.44 0.90
N ALA A 6 15.33 25.68 1.69
CA ALA A 6 15.55 24.27 1.48
C ALA A 6 14.21 23.60 1.19
N LYS A 7 14.11 22.95 0.02
CA LYS A 7 12.88 22.31 -0.45
C LYS A 7 12.54 21.15 0.49
N VAL A 8 11.55 21.34 1.35
CA VAL A 8 11.05 20.29 2.25
C VAL A 8 10.30 19.25 1.41
N ILE A 9 10.70 17.98 1.53
CA ILE A 9 10.04 16.85 0.89
C ILE A 9 9.27 16.11 1.99
N PRO A 10 7.92 16.19 2.04
CA PRO A 10 7.13 15.53 3.07
C PRO A 10 7.16 14.01 2.90
N VAL A 11 6.87 13.30 3.99
CA VAL A 11 6.61 11.85 3.94
C VAL A 11 5.29 11.63 3.20
N MET A 12 5.32 10.76 2.19
CA MET A 12 4.11 10.35 1.48
C MET A 12 3.44 9.17 2.20
N VAL A 13 2.12 9.18 2.25
CA VAL A 13 1.30 8.17 2.91
C VAL A 13 0.32 7.56 1.91
N ALA A 14 0.43 6.25 1.71
CA ALA A 14 -0.53 5.46 0.95
C ALA A 14 -1.36 4.60 1.92
N LEU A 15 -2.68 4.78 1.92
CA LEU A 15 -3.60 3.92 2.66
C LEU A 15 -4.08 2.79 1.74
N ARG A 16 -4.05 1.56 2.27
CA ARG A 16 -4.54 0.38 1.56
C ARG A 16 -5.51 -0.42 2.42
N CYS A 17 -6.74 -0.57 1.93
CA CYS A 17 -7.73 -1.45 2.50
C CYS A 17 -7.62 -2.84 1.85
N ARG A 18 -7.53 -3.91 2.66
CA ARG A 18 -7.64 -5.27 2.14
C ARG A 18 -9.11 -5.74 2.13
N PRO A 19 -9.46 -6.75 1.31
CA PRO A 19 -10.73 -7.45 1.44
C PRO A 19 -10.91 -8.04 2.84
N LEU A 20 -12.18 -8.22 3.23
CA LEU A 20 -12.51 -9.08 4.37
C LEU A 20 -12.07 -10.52 4.08
N ILE A 21 -11.47 -11.18 5.06
CA ILE A 21 -11.13 -12.60 4.95
C ILE A 21 -12.35 -13.46 5.29
N GLU A 22 -12.37 -14.71 4.84
CA GLU A 22 -13.53 -15.61 5.06
C GLU A 22 -13.92 -15.73 6.53
N LYS A 23 -12.96 -15.74 7.45
CA LYS A 23 -13.22 -15.80 8.89
C LYS A 23 -14.03 -14.60 9.35
N GLU A 24 -13.67 -13.39 8.93
CA GLU A 24 -14.37 -12.15 9.27
C GLU A 24 -15.79 -12.15 8.70
N VAL A 25 -15.96 -12.65 7.47
CA VAL A 25 -17.28 -12.79 6.84
C VAL A 25 -18.15 -13.81 7.60
N LYS A 26 -17.58 -14.95 8.00
CA LYS A 26 -18.27 -15.99 8.78
C LYS A 26 -18.66 -15.51 10.19
N GLU A 27 -17.88 -14.62 10.77
CA GLU A 27 -18.17 -13.95 12.05
C GLU A 27 -19.18 -12.79 11.90
N GLY A 28 -19.64 -12.49 10.68
CA GLY A 28 -20.64 -11.47 10.40
C GLY A 28 -20.09 -10.04 10.30
N CYS A 29 -18.76 -9.86 10.26
CA CYS A 29 -18.16 -8.55 10.07
C CYS A 29 -18.55 -7.93 8.73
N GLN A 30 -18.78 -6.62 8.73
CA GLN A 30 -19.13 -5.83 7.55
C GLN A 30 -18.02 -4.82 7.23
N PRO A 31 -17.82 -4.44 5.96
CA PRO A 31 -16.89 -3.38 5.60
C PRO A 31 -17.28 -2.07 6.30
N CYS A 32 -16.33 -1.43 6.97
CA CYS A 32 -16.52 -0.15 7.65
C CYS A 32 -15.73 1.01 7.03
N LEU A 33 -15.00 0.73 5.95
CA LEU A 33 -14.18 1.67 5.20
C LEU A 33 -14.67 1.72 3.75
N GLN A 34 -14.86 2.93 3.25
CA GLN A 34 -15.20 3.19 1.85
C GLN A 34 -14.15 4.10 1.23
N VAL A 35 -13.59 3.71 0.09
CA VAL A 35 -12.70 4.56 -0.71
C VAL A 35 -13.53 5.41 -1.65
N ILE A 36 -13.21 6.69 -1.78
CA ILE A 36 -13.87 7.62 -2.69
C ILE A 36 -13.26 7.47 -4.09
N PRO A 37 -14.04 7.07 -5.11
CA PRO A 37 -13.50 6.88 -6.45
C PRO A 37 -12.90 8.18 -7.00
N GLY A 38 -11.66 8.11 -7.48
CA GLY A 38 -10.95 9.25 -8.09
C GLY A 38 -10.33 10.22 -7.08
N GLU A 39 -10.54 10.05 -5.79
CA GLU A 39 -9.96 10.88 -4.74
C GLU A 39 -9.08 10.03 -3.81
N PRO A 40 -7.96 10.56 -3.29
CA PRO A 40 -7.14 9.85 -2.32
C PRO A 40 -7.76 9.96 -0.90
N GLN A 41 -9.06 9.67 -0.80
CA GLN A 41 -9.86 9.85 0.41
C GLN A 41 -10.61 8.56 0.77
N ILE A 42 -10.75 8.32 2.07
CA ILE A 42 -11.56 7.25 2.64
C ILE A 42 -12.54 7.78 3.68
N ILE A 43 -13.69 7.14 3.79
CA ILE A 43 -14.70 7.37 4.82
C ILE A 43 -14.72 6.18 5.77
N LEU A 44 -14.52 6.43 7.07
CA LEU A 44 -14.63 5.45 8.14
C LEU A 44 -15.97 5.59 8.86
N GLY A 45 -16.79 4.54 8.80
CA GLY A 45 -18.15 4.58 9.33
C GLY A 45 -19.05 5.41 8.42
N LYS A 46 -19.68 6.47 8.95
CA LYS A 46 -20.68 7.26 8.21
C LYS A 46 -20.19 8.66 7.82
N ASP A 47 -19.21 9.22 8.52
CA ASP A 47 -18.93 10.66 8.48
C ASP A 47 -17.46 11.03 8.68
N ARG A 48 -16.58 10.09 9.03
CA ARG A 48 -15.16 10.40 9.28
C ARG A 48 -14.33 10.22 8.02
N ALA A 49 -14.08 11.32 7.33
CA ALA A 49 -13.23 11.36 6.15
C ALA A 49 -11.75 11.55 6.51
N PHE A 50 -10.87 10.82 5.84
CA PHE A 50 -9.42 10.95 5.94
C PHE A 50 -8.81 11.03 4.55
N THR A 51 -7.90 11.98 4.34
CA THR A 51 -7.22 12.19 3.04
C THR A 51 -5.75 11.82 3.17
N TYR A 52 -5.24 11.14 2.15
CA TYR A 52 -3.87 10.66 2.03
C TYR A 52 -3.27 11.10 0.70
N ASP A 53 -2.02 10.73 0.41
CA ASP A 53 -1.46 10.92 -0.94
C ASP A 53 -2.05 9.90 -1.93
N PHE A 54 -2.36 8.70 -1.43
CA PHE A 54 -2.99 7.62 -2.18
C PHE A 54 -3.95 6.83 -1.29
N ALA A 55 -5.11 6.46 -1.82
CA ALA A 55 -6.06 5.55 -1.17
C ALA A 55 -6.39 4.39 -2.11
N PHE A 56 -6.22 3.17 -1.61
CA PHE A 56 -6.44 1.94 -2.35
C PHE A 56 -7.53 1.09 -1.69
N GLY A 57 -8.49 0.62 -2.48
CA GLY A 57 -9.57 -0.23 -2.07
C GLY A 57 -9.22 -1.72 -2.04
N PRO A 58 -10.15 -2.56 -1.53
CA PRO A 58 -9.98 -4.02 -1.45
C PRO A 58 -9.65 -4.71 -2.78
N THR A 59 -10.12 -4.15 -3.89
CA THR A 59 -9.98 -4.73 -5.23
C THR A 59 -8.75 -4.23 -5.98
N ASP A 60 -8.00 -3.28 -5.43
CA ASP A 60 -6.87 -2.69 -6.13
C ASP A 60 -5.66 -3.64 -6.14
N PRO A 61 -5.14 -3.99 -7.32
CA PRO A 61 -4.09 -4.98 -7.46
C PRO A 61 -2.73 -4.45 -6.99
N GLN A 62 -1.83 -5.38 -6.65
CA GLN A 62 -0.44 -5.08 -6.24
C GLN A 62 0.28 -4.14 -7.22
N VAL A 63 0.11 -4.39 -8.52
CA VAL A 63 0.75 -3.62 -9.60
C VAL A 63 0.33 -2.15 -9.58
N GLU A 64 -0.92 -1.87 -9.22
CA GLU A 64 -1.44 -0.51 -9.16
C GLU A 64 -0.90 0.23 -7.94
N VAL A 65 -0.85 -0.43 -6.78
CA VAL A 65 -0.21 0.12 -5.57
C VAL A 65 1.24 0.48 -5.83
N TYR A 66 2.00 -0.43 -6.44
CA TYR A 66 3.40 -0.19 -6.81
C TYR A 66 3.55 0.97 -7.80
N SER A 67 2.79 0.95 -8.90
CA SER A 67 2.89 1.94 -9.96
C SER A 67 2.58 3.34 -9.46
N LYS A 68 1.50 3.50 -8.68
CA LYS A 68 1.04 4.80 -8.19
C LYS A 68 1.87 5.34 -7.03
N ALA A 69 2.12 4.53 -6.00
CA ALA A 69 2.70 5.01 -4.74
C ALA A 69 4.21 4.80 -4.62
N CYS A 70 4.77 3.74 -5.24
CA CYS A 70 6.16 3.34 -5.01
C CYS A 70 7.10 3.74 -6.17
N SER A 71 6.64 3.63 -7.42
CA SER A 71 7.50 3.75 -8.61
C SER A 71 8.32 5.05 -8.65
N LYS A 72 7.71 6.19 -8.35
CA LYS A 72 8.39 7.50 -8.33
C LYS A 72 9.49 7.57 -7.27
N LEU A 73 9.26 6.96 -6.11
CA LEU A 73 10.26 6.92 -5.04
C LEU A 73 11.44 6.04 -5.46
N ILE A 74 11.18 4.87 -6.06
CA ILE A 74 12.25 4.01 -6.61
C ILE A 74 13.08 4.72 -7.68
N GLN A 75 12.44 5.50 -8.56
CA GLN A 75 13.15 6.30 -9.56
C GLN A 75 14.11 7.34 -8.95
N SER A 76 13.86 7.81 -7.72
CA SER A 76 14.75 8.75 -7.03
C SER A 76 16.08 8.10 -6.59
N ILE A 77 16.09 6.79 -6.39
CA ILE A 77 17.31 6.04 -6.03
C ILE A 77 18.37 6.19 -7.13
N PHE A 78 17.97 6.10 -8.39
CA PHE A 78 18.85 6.29 -9.55
C PHE A 78 19.39 7.73 -9.68
N LYS A 79 18.85 8.68 -8.92
CA LYS A 79 19.34 10.06 -8.84
C LYS A 79 20.25 10.29 -7.63
N GLY A 80 20.58 9.23 -6.88
CA GLY A 80 21.45 9.28 -5.71
C GLY A 80 20.74 9.58 -4.39
N TYR A 81 19.41 9.47 -4.33
CA TYR A 81 18.65 9.66 -3.09
C TYR A 81 18.42 8.34 -2.35
N ASN A 82 18.40 8.41 -1.02
CA ASN A 82 17.90 7.31 -0.20
C ASN A 82 16.37 7.31 -0.22
N ALA A 83 15.80 6.11 -0.33
CA ALA A 83 14.37 5.88 -0.29
C ALA A 83 14.03 4.84 0.77
N THR A 84 12.91 5.02 1.47
CA THR A 84 12.40 4.04 2.44
C THR A 84 10.90 3.91 2.27
N ILE A 85 10.43 2.67 2.16
CA ILE A 85 9.00 2.32 2.15
C ILE A 85 8.77 1.45 3.37
N LEU A 86 7.84 1.86 4.23
CA LEU A 86 7.39 1.09 5.38
C LEU A 86 5.92 0.73 5.24
N ALA A 87 5.58 -0.51 5.59
CA ALA A 87 4.20 -0.92 5.74
C ALA A 87 3.82 -0.88 7.23
N TYR A 88 2.76 -0.15 7.55
CA TYR A 88 2.27 0.03 8.92
C TYR A 88 0.79 -0.37 9.04
N GLY A 89 0.40 -0.92 10.19
CA GLY A 89 -0.97 -1.35 10.46
C GLY A 89 -1.04 -2.50 11.46
N GLN A 90 -2.24 -2.85 11.90
CA GLN A 90 -2.48 -3.94 12.85
C GLN A 90 -2.04 -5.32 12.33
N THR A 91 -1.92 -6.31 13.21
CA THR A 91 -1.72 -7.71 12.81
C THR A 91 -2.85 -8.17 11.89
N GLY A 92 -2.50 -8.89 10.81
CA GLY A 92 -3.47 -9.34 9.80
C GLY A 92 -3.93 -8.27 8.80
N SER A 93 -3.41 -7.03 8.84
CA SER A 93 -3.82 -5.96 7.91
C SER A 93 -3.25 -6.07 6.49
N GLY A 94 -2.37 -7.04 6.22
CA GLY A 94 -1.75 -7.23 4.90
C GLY A 94 -0.39 -6.54 4.69
N LYS A 95 0.34 -6.19 5.75
CA LYS A 95 1.71 -5.61 5.65
C LYS A 95 2.67 -6.49 4.85
N THR A 96 2.84 -7.75 5.25
CA THR A 96 3.73 -8.73 4.59
C THR A 96 3.32 -8.98 3.14
N PHE A 97 2.01 -9.10 2.90
CA PHE A 97 1.45 -9.23 1.55
C PHE A 97 1.78 -8.01 0.67
N THR A 98 1.64 -6.80 1.22
CA THR A 98 1.92 -5.55 0.49
C THR A 98 3.41 -5.43 0.14
N MET A 99 4.30 -5.76 1.08
CA MET A 99 5.76 -5.66 0.87
C MET A 99 6.37 -6.84 0.11
N GLY A 100 5.59 -7.90 -0.18
CA GLY A 100 6.11 -9.10 -0.86
C GLY A 100 6.99 -9.99 0.02
N GLY A 101 7.01 -9.81 1.34
CA GLY A 101 7.91 -10.56 2.23
C GLY A 101 7.58 -12.04 2.41
N GLY A 102 6.43 -12.51 1.89
CA GLY A 102 6.06 -13.94 1.87
C GLY A 102 6.34 -14.63 0.54
N TYR A 103 6.98 -13.95 -0.42
CA TYR A 103 7.16 -14.42 -1.79
C TYR A 103 8.24 -15.51 -1.92
N GLU A 104 9.15 -15.64 -0.96
CA GLU A 104 10.16 -16.72 -0.98
C GLU A 104 9.53 -18.12 -0.85
N ALA A 105 8.45 -18.27 -0.06
CA ALA A 105 7.77 -19.57 0.09
C ALA A 105 7.08 -20.06 -1.19
N SER A 106 6.81 -19.17 -2.16
CA SER A 106 6.23 -19.51 -3.46
C SER A 106 7.27 -19.71 -4.56
N LEU A 107 8.46 -19.08 -4.43
CA LEU A 107 9.54 -19.27 -5.40
C LEU A 107 10.16 -20.67 -5.27
N GLU A 108 10.29 -21.20 -4.04
CA GLU A 108 10.74 -22.58 -3.82
C GLU A 108 9.77 -23.61 -4.43
N ALA A 109 8.47 -23.28 -4.54
CA ALA A 109 7.47 -24.16 -5.14
C ALA A 109 7.44 -24.10 -6.68
N ASP A 110 7.88 -22.97 -7.26
CA ASP A 110 7.92 -22.76 -8.72
C ASP A 110 9.29 -23.14 -9.34
N GLU A 111 10.37 -23.22 -8.54
CA GLU A 111 11.69 -23.69 -9.00
C GLU A 111 11.77 -25.21 -9.15
N GLU A 112 10.98 -26.01 -8.40
CA GLU A 112 10.95 -27.47 -8.55
C GLU A 112 10.25 -27.96 -9.84
N ASP A 113 9.52 -27.09 -10.57
CA ASP A 113 8.78 -27.44 -11.81
C ASP A 113 9.43 -26.87 -13.10
N MET A 114 10.60 -26.21 -13.02
CA MET A 114 11.35 -25.72 -14.19
C MET A 114 12.77 -26.32 -14.33
N GLY A 115 12.82 -27.63 -14.57
CA GLY A 115 13.95 -28.36 -15.20
C GLY A 115 14.82 -29.14 -14.20
N VAL A 116 15.03 -30.45 -14.36
CA VAL A 116 15.43 -31.22 -15.57
C VAL A 116 14.66 -32.53 -15.69
#